data_AF-A0A2P7YLR7-F1
#
_entry.id   AF-A0A2P7YLR7-F1
#
_cell.length_a   1.000
_cell.length_b   1.000
_cell.length_c   1.000
_cell.angle_alpha   90.00
_cell.angle_beta   90.00
_cell.angle_gamma   90.00
#
_symmetry.space_group_name_H-M   'P 1'
#
loop_
_entity.id
_entity.type
_entity.pdbx_description
1 polymer ?
#
loop_
_entity_poly.entity_id
_entity_poly.type
_entity_poly.pdbx_seq_one_letter_code
_entity_poly.pdbx_strand_id
1 'polypeptide(L)'
;MCGIFLAVNSATTPLKLEPKRYSAAEIAHVVGARVALQTAPSALDKQKVENAQNIRQRQNELGRLSVKNHGERIAQLQREIAEMLVVSALEAVGPDLDGTLVDIMARGPDYAELWEAKMGDWFVFGLSSVLSLRQPFAVQPWTDERYVFQFNGELYNEGCFDGNDGEFAFQAVEAATGDIEALGTALSTLNGEFAFVLTDKSAKTVFFGKDHIGKRSLLYSTANGLAVGSVLSHLPEDKLVECEPGVLYAYDVENEKLSKTPYPKQLRLDAVSGEAFSKGYDETAFFVDQLHSHLKNACLVRQKTVHPLHATQTQVAVLFSGGLDCTVLASLIAENYESLGEPVKIDLLTVGFENPRTGLSALESPDRKLSEQLWFELSKKFKNSTVSFRLVQVDVSYAEWLSHKNRVLDLIRPTATEMDLSIGIAFYFASRPGVFTALTMEDVPEWPEFQKNRDSYVSSEKYTSNAKVLFSGLGADELYGGYSRHEAVFDSLRENAAPETVHALYDELSKSLHHDITAIYNRNLGRDDRAISSWGKELRYPYLDSAVVEFLASLAPHYKVQFGWTTPNSILESIF
;
A
#
# COMPACT_ATOMS: atom_id res chain seq x y z
N MET A 1 -6.88 8.63 8.33
CA MET A 1 -7.42 7.37 7.73
C MET A 1 -8.80 6.96 8.25
N CYS A 2 -9.63 6.38 7.39
CA CYS A 2 -10.90 5.75 7.76
C CYS A 2 -11.18 4.48 6.94
N GLY A 3 -12.14 3.67 7.34
CA GLY A 3 -12.75 2.67 6.46
C GLY A 3 -14.13 3.14 6.03
N ILE A 4 -14.44 3.04 4.73
CA ILE A 4 -15.75 3.42 4.18
C ILE A 4 -16.48 2.18 3.69
N PHE A 5 -17.75 2.05 4.06
CA PHE A 5 -18.72 1.18 3.40
C PHE A 5 -20.04 1.91 3.24
N LEU A 6 -20.69 1.70 2.09
CA LEU A 6 -22.03 2.17 1.77
C LEU A 6 -22.74 1.13 0.89
N ALA A 7 -24.00 0.85 1.21
CA ALA A 7 -24.89 0.06 0.37
C ALA A 7 -26.26 0.73 0.23
N VAL A 8 -26.81 0.69 -0.97
CA VAL A 8 -28.14 1.22 -1.31
C VAL A 8 -29.10 0.04 -1.49
N ASN A 9 -30.24 0.07 -0.78
CA ASN A 9 -31.28 -0.95 -0.90
C ASN A 9 -32.62 -0.34 -1.32
N SER A 10 -33.39 -1.12 -2.08
CA SER A 10 -34.77 -0.80 -2.38
C SER A 10 -35.67 -1.00 -1.17
N ALA A 11 -36.75 -0.22 -1.09
CA ALA A 11 -37.74 -0.27 -0.01
C ALA A 11 -38.35 -1.66 0.22
N THR A 12 -38.32 -2.53 -0.80
CA THR A 12 -39.01 -3.83 -0.80
C THR A 12 -38.20 -4.93 -0.11
N THR A 13 -36.89 -4.75 0.09
CA THR A 13 -36.01 -5.74 0.73
C THR A 13 -35.00 -5.05 1.66
N PRO A 14 -35.43 -4.42 2.76
CA PRO A 14 -34.52 -3.66 3.62
C PRO A 14 -33.53 -4.60 4.33
N LEU A 15 -32.24 -4.31 4.20
CA LEU A 15 -31.21 -4.83 5.10
C LEU A 15 -31.50 -4.31 6.52
N LYS A 16 -31.75 -5.22 7.45
CA LYS A 16 -32.00 -4.85 8.85
C LYS A 16 -30.68 -4.68 9.59
N LEU A 17 -30.05 -3.52 9.40
CA LEU A 17 -28.90 -3.09 10.19
C LEU A 17 -29.34 -1.93 11.10
N GLU A 18 -29.33 -2.13 12.41
CA GLU A 18 -29.66 -1.07 13.35
C GLU A 18 -28.48 -0.10 13.49
N PRO A 19 -28.69 1.23 13.38
CA PRO A 19 -27.64 2.21 13.62
C PRO A 19 -26.96 2.00 14.97
N LYS A 20 -25.64 1.95 14.97
CA LYS A 20 -24.85 1.63 16.16
C LYS A 20 -23.48 2.28 16.11
N ARG A 21 -23.06 2.81 17.26
CA ARG A 21 -21.69 3.28 17.49
C ARG A 21 -20.88 2.19 18.18
N TYR A 22 -19.63 2.07 17.78
CA TYR A 22 -18.68 1.10 18.32
C TYR A 22 -17.49 1.85 18.91
N SER A 23 -17.19 1.55 20.17
CA SER A 23 -15.97 1.98 20.83
C SER A 23 -14.76 1.18 20.33
N ALA A 24 -13.55 1.71 20.53
CA ALA A 24 -12.32 1.01 20.20
C ALA A 24 -12.23 -0.40 20.83
N ALA A 25 -12.73 -0.58 22.06
CA ALA A 25 -12.73 -1.86 22.75
C ALA A 25 -13.67 -2.89 22.09
N GLU A 26 -14.86 -2.46 21.67
CA GLU A 26 -15.80 -3.32 20.94
C GLU A 26 -15.24 -3.71 19.58
N ILE A 27 -14.63 -2.75 18.86
CA ILE A 27 -13.98 -2.99 17.57
C ILE A 27 -12.86 -4.02 17.72
N ALA A 28 -11.96 -3.81 18.69
CA ALA A 28 -10.87 -4.75 18.95
C ALA A 28 -11.38 -6.17 19.25
N HIS A 29 -12.49 -6.29 19.98
CA HIS A 29 -13.11 -7.59 20.26
C HIS A 29 -13.65 -8.28 19.00
N VAL A 30 -14.46 -7.59 18.18
CA VAL A 30 -15.07 -8.19 16.98
C VAL A 30 -14.03 -8.48 15.90
N VAL A 31 -13.06 -7.58 15.68
CA VAL A 31 -11.96 -7.78 14.74
C VAL A 31 -11.08 -8.93 15.18
N GLY A 32 -10.71 -9.00 16.48
CA GLY A 32 -9.92 -10.09 17.02
C GLY A 32 -10.59 -11.45 16.87
N ALA A 33 -11.90 -11.54 17.16
CA ALA A 33 -12.68 -12.77 17.00
C ALA A 33 -12.72 -13.23 15.52
N ARG A 34 -12.91 -12.30 14.58
CA ARG A 34 -12.91 -12.59 13.14
C ARG A 34 -11.54 -13.05 12.64
N VAL A 35 -10.47 -12.36 13.02
CA VAL A 35 -9.10 -12.76 12.66
C VAL A 35 -8.82 -14.17 13.16
N ALA A 36 -9.15 -14.47 14.42
CA ALA A 36 -8.95 -15.80 15.00
C ALA A 36 -9.74 -16.89 14.25
N LEU A 37 -10.96 -16.59 13.80
CA LEU A 37 -11.77 -17.50 12.99
C LEU A 37 -11.12 -17.75 11.61
N GLN A 38 -10.69 -16.70 10.92
CA GLN A 38 -10.12 -16.79 9.57
C GLN A 38 -8.72 -17.40 9.53
N THR A 39 -8.01 -17.38 10.66
CA THR A 39 -6.61 -17.83 10.77
C THR A 39 -6.49 -19.13 11.58
N ALA A 40 -7.60 -19.78 11.90
CA ALA A 40 -7.59 -21.10 12.50
C ALA A 40 -7.06 -22.12 11.47
N PRO A 41 -5.95 -22.84 11.76
CA PRO A 41 -5.38 -23.78 10.80
C PRO A 41 -6.33 -24.95 10.56
N SER A 42 -6.68 -25.19 9.29
CA SER A 42 -7.53 -26.30 8.89
C SER A 42 -6.81 -27.64 9.10
N ALA A 43 -7.56 -28.75 9.06
CA ALA A 43 -6.95 -30.10 9.09
C ALA A 43 -5.95 -30.29 7.92
N LEU A 44 -6.25 -29.72 6.76
CA LEU A 44 -5.36 -29.75 5.60
C LEU A 44 -4.10 -28.91 5.81
N ASP A 45 -4.20 -27.74 6.45
CA ASP A 45 -3.02 -26.91 6.74
C ASP A 45 -2.08 -27.61 7.71
N LYS A 46 -2.64 -28.28 8.73
CA LYS A 46 -1.86 -29.12 9.66
C LYS A 46 -1.13 -30.24 8.90
N GLN A 47 -1.83 -30.94 8.01
CA GLN A 47 -1.24 -31.98 7.17
C GLN A 47 -0.13 -31.44 6.26
N LYS A 48 -0.30 -30.24 5.68
CA LYS A 48 0.74 -29.58 4.85
C LYS A 48 1.98 -29.23 5.66
N VAL A 49 1.80 -28.75 6.89
CA VAL A 49 2.91 -28.46 7.81
C VAL A 49 3.64 -29.75 8.19
N GLU A 50 2.91 -30.82 8.51
CA GLU A 50 3.48 -32.15 8.79
C GLU A 50 4.27 -32.70 7.58
N ASN A 51 3.76 -32.50 6.36
CA ASN A 51 4.41 -32.92 5.13
C ASN A 51 5.61 -32.06 4.73
N ALA A 52 5.87 -30.90 5.35
CA ALA A 52 6.95 -30.00 4.97
C ALA A 52 8.33 -30.68 5.00
N GLN A 53 8.58 -31.53 6.01
CA GLN A 53 9.82 -32.32 6.10
C GLN A 53 9.95 -33.34 4.96
N ASN A 54 8.84 -34.00 4.60
CA ASN A 54 8.79 -34.98 3.51
C ASN A 54 8.99 -34.34 2.13
N ILE A 55 8.49 -33.12 1.93
CA ILE A 55 8.71 -32.31 0.73
C ILE A 55 10.20 -31.93 0.65
N ARG A 56 10.78 -31.43 1.74
CA ARG A 56 12.20 -31.05 1.81
C ARG A 56 13.13 -32.22 1.48
N GLN A 57 12.88 -33.41 2.03
CA GLN A 57 13.67 -34.60 1.73
C GLN A 57 13.68 -34.92 0.23
N ARG A 58 12.52 -34.86 -0.42
CA ARG A 58 12.39 -35.13 -1.86
C ARG A 58 13.00 -34.05 -2.74
N GLN A 59 12.96 -32.78 -2.32
CA GLN A 59 13.65 -31.70 -3.05
C GLN A 59 15.17 -31.80 -2.94
N ASN A 60 15.69 -32.17 -1.77
CA ASN A 60 17.11 -32.47 -1.60
C ASN A 60 17.55 -33.64 -2.48
N GLU A 61 16.70 -34.66 -2.63
CA GLU A 61 16.94 -35.76 -3.57
C GLU A 61 16.93 -35.25 -5.02
N LEU A 62 15.92 -34.46 -5.40
CA LEU A 62 15.79 -33.87 -6.73
C LEU A 62 17.02 -33.05 -7.13
N GLY A 63 17.52 -32.19 -6.24
CA GLY A 63 18.68 -31.33 -6.47
C GLY A 63 20.00 -32.08 -6.64
N ARG A 64 20.07 -33.37 -6.26
CA ARG A 64 21.24 -34.24 -6.43
C ARG A 64 21.21 -35.03 -7.74
N LEU A 65 20.10 -35.02 -8.47
CA LEU A 65 19.91 -35.84 -9.66
C LEU A 65 20.20 -35.04 -10.94
N SER A 66 20.99 -35.64 -11.84
CA SER A 66 21.21 -35.12 -13.20
C SER A 66 20.06 -35.49 -14.14
N VAL A 67 19.50 -34.49 -14.82
CA VAL A 67 18.43 -34.63 -15.83
C VAL A 67 18.80 -35.64 -16.92
N LYS A 68 20.08 -35.72 -17.28
CA LYS A 68 20.58 -36.59 -18.37
C LYS A 68 20.49 -38.08 -18.03
N ASN A 69 20.50 -38.45 -16.74
CA ASN A 69 20.61 -39.84 -16.29
C ASN A 69 19.38 -40.33 -15.49
N HIS A 70 18.48 -39.43 -15.04
CA HIS A 70 17.45 -39.76 -14.05
C HIS A 70 16.05 -39.20 -14.40
N GLY A 71 15.73 -39.01 -15.68
CA GLY A 71 14.49 -38.36 -16.13
C GLY A 71 13.21 -38.95 -15.49
N GLU A 72 13.10 -40.28 -15.40
CA GLU A 72 11.93 -40.94 -14.78
C GLU A 72 11.83 -40.68 -13.27
N ARG A 73 12.96 -40.74 -12.55
CA ARG A 73 13.00 -40.48 -11.10
C ARG A 73 12.71 -39.02 -10.79
N ILE A 74 13.20 -38.09 -11.62
CA ILE A 74 12.91 -36.67 -11.53
C ILE A 74 11.40 -36.43 -11.72
N ALA A 75 10.80 -37.02 -12.76
CA ALA A 75 9.35 -36.91 -13.00
C ALA A 75 8.53 -37.53 -11.86
N GLN A 76 8.99 -38.63 -11.26
CA GLN A 76 8.35 -39.24 -10.09
C GLN A 76 8.43 -38.32 -8.86
N LEU A 77 9.61 -37.81 -8.52
CA LEU A 77 9.79 -36.91 -7.39
C LEU A 77 8.97 -35.61 -7.55
N GLN A 78 8.90 -35.08 -8.76
CA GLN A 78 8.04 -33.93 -9.08
C GLN A 78 6.56 -34.24 -8.86
N ARG A 79 6.08 -35.43 -9.24
CA ARG A 79 4.71 -35.88 -8.95
C ARG A 79 4.46 -36.06 -7.45
N GLU A 80 5.35 -36.73 -6.72
CA GLU A 80 5.23 -36.94 -5.27
C GLU A 80 5.21 -35.59 -4.51
N ILE A 81 6.04 -34.63 -4.94
CA ILE A 81 6.01 -33.26 -4.41
C ILE A 81 4.66 -32.59 -4.73
N ALA A 82 4.17 -32.69 -5.97
CA ALA A 82 2.89 -32.11 -6.36
C ALA A 82 1.70 -32.72 -5.60
N GLU A 83 1.70 -34.04 -5.37
CA GLU A 83 0.68 -34.75 -4.60
C GLU A 83 0.64 -34.32 -3.13
N MET A 84 1.80 -34.15 -2.50
CA MET A 84 1.89 -33.62 -1.13
C MET A 84 1.53 -32.14 -1.02
N LEU A 85 1.60 -31.41 -2.15
CA LEU A 85 1.23 -30.01 -2.25
C LEU A 85 -0.25 -29.81 -2.62
N VAL A 86 -1.03 -30.86 -2.90
CA VAL A 86 -2.40 -30.75 -3.43
C VAL A 86 -3.21 -29.75 -2.60
N VAL A 87 -3.62 -28.71 -3.30
CA VAL A 87 -4.43 -27.59 -2.82
C VAL A 87 -5.88 -28.02 -2.95
N SER A 88 -6.62 -28.14 -1.85
CA SER A 88 -8.07 -28.28 -1.95
C SER A 88 -8.65 -26.98 -2.50
N ALA A 89 -9.67 -27.13 -3.35
CA ALA A 89 -10.49 -26.02 -3.78
C ALA A 89 -11.14 -25.32 -2.57
N LEU A 90 -11.28 -24.00 -2.70
CA LEU A 90 -11.93 -23.12 -1.75
C LEU A 90 -13.36 -23.60 -1.48
N GLU A 91 -13.70 -23.87 -0.22
CA GLU A 91 -15.09 -23.85 0.19
C GLU A 91 -15.52 -22.39 0.27
N ALA A 92 -16.40 -21.99 -0.66
CA ALA A 92 -17.02 -20.68 -0.64
C ALA A 92 -17.87 -20.57 0.63
N VAL A 93 -17.42 -19.72 1.56
CA VAL A 93 -18.26 -19.25 2.66
C VAL A 93 -19.34 -18.35 2.02
N GLY A 94 -20.60 -18.62 2.34
CA GLY A 94 -21.76 -17.91 1.79
C GLY A 94 -21.74 -16.40 2.09
N PRO A 95 -22.68 -15.63 1.51
CA PRO A 95 -22.69 -14.18 1.63
C PRO A 95 -22.97 -13.75 3.08
N ASP A 96 -21.94 -13.26 3.77
CA ASP A 96 -22.05 -12.65 5.09
C ASP A 96 -21.67 -11.17 5.01
N LEU A 97 -22.64 -10.27 5.21
CA LEU A 97 -22.39 -8.83 5.24
C LEU A 97 -21.60 -8.42 6.50
N ASP A 98 -21.73 -9.18 7.60
CA ASP A 98 -21.13 -8.86 8.90
C ASP A 98 -19.61 -8.91 8.82
N GLY A 99 -19.08 -10.00 8.25
CA GLY A 99 -18.26 -9.88 7.06
C GLY A 99 -17.42 -8.60 6.83
N THR A 100 -17.84 -7.91 5.76
CA THR A 100 -17.21 -6.71 5.23
C THR A 100 -17.17 -5.62 6.29
N LEU A 101 -18.22 -5.51 7.12
CA LEU A 101 -18.31 -4.48 8.15
C LEU A 101 -17.16 -4.60 9.15
N VAL A 102 -16.81 -5.81 9.60
CA VAL A 102 -15.67 -6.00 10.52
C VAL A 102 -14.33 -5.72 9.82
N ASP A 103 -14.17 -6.08 8.55
CA ASP A 103 -12.94 -5.77 7.81
C ASP A 103 -12.78 -4.26 7.58
N ILE A 104 -13.89 -3.52 7.47
CA ILE A 104 -13.90 -2.06 7.47
C ILE A 104 -13.52 -1.51 8.85
N MET A 105 -14.12 -2.00 9.94
CA MET A 105 -13.77 -1.59 11.31
C MET A 105 -12.28 -1.81 11.63
N ALA A 106 -11.67 -2.87 11.07
CA ALA A 106 -10.24 -3.14 11.24
C ALA A 106 -9.34 -2.02 10.68
N ARG A 107 -9.83 -1.26 9.68
CA ARG A 107 -9.12 -0.11 9.09
C ARG A 107 -9.12 1.12 9.99
N GLY A 108 -10.19 1.30 10.76
CA GLY A 108 -10.37 2.41 11.68
C GLY A 108 -10.73 1.94 13.09
N PRO A 109 -9.76 1.44 13.87
CA PRO A 109 -10.04 0.77 15.14
C PRO A 109 -10.36 1.70 16.31
N ASP A 110 -10.28 3.03 16.16
CA ASP A 110 -10.49 3.96 17.27
C ASP A 110 -11.98 4.26 17.48
N TYR A 111 -12.78 4.24 16.41
CA TYR A 111 -14.22 4.47 16.45
C TYR A 111 -14.90 3.95 15.18
N ALA A 112 -16.14 3.49 15.27
CA ALA A 112 -16.96 3.24 14.09
C ALA A 112 -18.43 3.57 14.32
N GLU A 113 -19.11 4.04 13.27
CA GLU A 113 -20.53 4.36 13.28
C GLU A 113 -21.20 3.70 12.08
N LEU A 114 -22.12 2.79 12.39
CA LEU A 114 -23.09 2.23 11.47
C LEU A 114 -24.29 3.17 11.46
N TRP A 115 -24.66 3.67 10.29
CA TRP A 115 -25.68 4.69 10.12
C TRP A 115 -26.62 4.33 8.97
N GLU A 116 -27.80 4.95 8.99
CA GLU A 116 -28.82 4.84 7.96
C GLU A 116 -29.29 6.25 7.58
N ALA A 117 -29.54 6.46 6.28
CA ALA A 117 -30.17 7.66 5.77
C ALA A 117 -31.29 7.29 4.78
N LYS A 118 -32.37 8.06 4.82
CA LYS A 118 -33.50 7.93 3.88
C LYS A 118 -33.33 8.86 2.68
N MET A 119 -33.54 8.33 1.47
CA MET A 119 -33.48 9.04 0.20
C MET A 119 -34.77 8.81 -0.60
N GLY A 120 -35.81 9.58 -0.29
CA GLY A 120 -37.15 9.29 -0.83
C GLY A 120 -37.68 7.96 -0.31
N ASP A 121 -37.97 7.00 -1.19
CA ASP A 121 -38.40 5.65 -0.82
C ASP A 121 -37.22 4.69 -0.55
N TRP A 122 -35.99 5.12 -0.78
CA TRP A 122 -34.80 4.29 -0.65
C TRP A 122 -34.12 4.49 0.71
N PHE A 123 -33.42 3.44 1.15
CA PHE A 123 -32.57 3.48 2.33
C PHE A 123 -31.13 3.24 1.95
N VAL A 124 -30.25 4.05 2.53
CA VAL A 124 -28.81 3.94 2.38
C VAL A 124 -28.23 3.62 3.74
N PHE A 125 -27.43 2.55 3.77
CA PHE A 125 -26.72 2.11 4.96
C PHE A 125 -25.24 2.33 4.74
N GLY A 126 -24.56 2.84 5.75
CA GLY A 126 -23.11 2.99 5.68
C GLY A 126 -22.44 2.71 7.01
N LEU A 127 -21.17 2.34 6.92
CA LEU A 127 -20.27 2.22 8.06
C LEU A 127 -19.06 3.11 7.80
N SER A 128 -18.81 4.01 8.73
CA SER A 128 -17.58 4.80 8.78
C SER A 128 -16.77 4.34 9.98
N SER A 129 -15.51 3.97 9.77
CA SER A 129 -14.57 3.63 10.85
C SER A 129 -13.39 4.60 10.83
N VAL A 130 -12.85 4.96 11.99
CA VAL A 130 -11.85 6.02 12.15
C VAL A 130 -10.57 5.48 12.74
N LEU A 131 -9.45 5.71 12.05
CA LEU A 131 -8.11 5.68 12.63
C LEU A 131 -7.67 7.13 12.81
N SER A 132 -7.66 7.60 14.05
CA SER A 132 -7.37 8.98 14.37
C SER A 132 -5.88 9.24 14.26
N LEU A 133 -5.53 10.06 13.26
CA LEU A 133 -4.18 10.56 13.00
C LEU A 133 -4.13 12.10 13.07
N ARG A 134 -5.26 12.76 13.34
CA ARG A 134 -5.41 14.20 13.48
C ARG A 134 -5.99 14.53 14.85
N GLN A 135 -5.63 15.72 15.34
CA GLN A 135 -6.23 16.34 16.51
C GLN A 135 -6.91 17.67 16.11
N PRO A 136 -8.09 18.01 16.67
CA PRO A 136 -8.87 17.20 17.60
C PRO A 136 -9.46 15.93 16.94
N PHE A 137 -9.81 14.95 17.76
CA PHE A 137 -10.50 13.74 17.30
C PHE A 137 -11.83 14.08 16.61
N ALA A 138 -12.04 13.58 15.40
CA ALA A 138 -13.26 13.77 14.63
C ALA A 138 -13.92 12.42 14.30
N VAL A 139 -15.22 12.35 14.51
CA VAL A 139 -16.05 11.18 14.17
C VAL A 139 -16.59 11.31 12.74
N GLN A 140 -16.90 10.17 12.13
CA GLN A 140 -17.52 10.07 10.80
C GLN A 140 -18.75 9.16 10.84
N PRO A 141 -19.73 9.34 9.94
CA PRO A 141 -19.75 10.31 8.82
C PRO A 141 -19.99 11.76 9.27
N TRP A 142 -19.61 12.72 8.43
CA TRP A 142 -20.12 14.09 8.55
C TRP A 142 -21.50 14.17 7.91
N THR A 143 -22.42 14.89 8.53
CA THR A 143 -23.79 14.99 8.02
C THR A 143 -24.40 16.34 8.35
N ASP A 144 -25.19 16.84 7.41
CA ASP A 144 -26.10 17.98 7.56
C ASP A 144 -27.50 17.56 7.06
N GLU A 145 -28.38 18.52 6.78
CA GLU A 145 -29.74 18.22 6.28
C GLU A 145 -29.73 17.54 4.91
N ARG A 146 -28.75 17.82 4.05
CA ARG A 146 -28.71 17.35 2.65
C ARG A 146 -27.73 16.20 2.42
N TYR A 147 -26.56 16.25 3.01
CA TYR A 147 -25.42 15.40 2.75
C TYR A 147 -25.11 14.43 3.90
N VAL A 148 -24.57 13.28 3.51
CA VAL A 148 -23.80 12.38 4.38
C VAL A 148 -22.48 12.11 3.69
N PHE A 149 -21.37 12.45 4.34
CA PHE A 149 -20.03 12.39 3.77
C PHE A 149 -19.13 11.45 4.58
N GLN A 150 -18.55 10.49 3.88
CA GLN A 150 -17.55 9.56 4.39
C GLN A 150 -16.23 9.83 3.67
N PHE A 151 -15.14 9.94 4.43
CA PHE A 151 -13.83 10.27 3.91
C PHE A 151 -12.75 9.38 4.51
N ASN A 152 -12.09 8.59 3.68
CA ASN A 152 -10.92 7.82 4.03
C ASN A 152 -9.73 8.49 3.38
N GLY A 153 -9.00 9.28 4.15
CA GLY A 153 -7.78 9.85 3.63
C GLY A 153 -6.95 10.61 4.64
N GLU A 154 -5.99 11.32 4.04
CA GLU A 154 -5.08 12.26 4.66
C GLU A 154 -4.82 13.39 3.65
N LEU A 155 -5.15 14.63 4.00
CA LEU A 155 -4.87 15.81 3.16
C LEU A 155 -3.63 16.58 3.61
N TYR A 156 -2.91 17.13 2.65
CA TYR A 156 -1.69 17.92 2.81
C TYR A 156 -1.88 19.39 2.38
N ASN A 157 -3.12 19.83 2.24
CA ASN A 157 -3.46 21.24 2.02
C ASN A 157 -3.11 22.05 3.27
N GLU A 158 -2.44 23.20 3.11
CA GLU A 158 -2.05 24.05 4.25
C GLU A 158 -3.25 24.44 5.14
N GLY A 159 -4.42 24.66 4.53
CA GLY A 159 -5.65 25.03 5.24
C GLY A 159 -6.21 23.97 6.19
N CYS A 160 -5.68 22.74 6.20
CA CYS A 160 -6.14 21.67 7.08
C CYS A 160 -5.09 21.21 8.11
N PHE A 161 -3.92 21.85 8.21
CA PHE A 161 -2.88 21.42 9.17
C PHE A 161 -3.28 21.62 10.63
N ASP A 162 -3.97 22.72 10.95
CA ASP A 162 -4.41 23.04 12.32
C ASP A 162 -5.80 22.47 12.67
N GLY A 163 -6.37 21.62 11.81
CA GLY A 163 -7.72 21.10 11.96
C GLY A 163 -7.89 19.67 11.46
N ASN A 164 -9.13 19.29 11.17
CA ASN A 164 -9.45 18.00 10.59
C ASN A 164 -9.58 18.10 9.07
N ASP A 165 -8.86 17.23 8.37
CA ASP A 165 -8.82 17.17 6.91
C ASP A 165 -10.12 16.68 6.29
N GLY A 166 -10.83 15.76 6.93
CA GLY A 166 -12.15 15.31 6.46
C GLY A 166 -13.22 16.38 6.62
N GLU A 167 -13.16 17.20 7.67
CA GLU A 167 -14.02 18.39 7.81
C GLU A 167 -13.69 19.44 6.73
N PHE A 168 -12.40 19.71 6.49
CA PHE A 168 -11.97 20.59 5.40
C PHE A 168 -12.48 20.10 4.04
N ALA A 169 -12.41 18.79 3.77
CA ALA A 169 -12.95 18.20 2.55
C ALA A 169 -14.48 18.33 2.47
N PHE A 170 -15.19 18.12 3.58
CA PHE A 170 -16.64 18.25 3.64
C PHE A 170 -17.08 19.69 3.33
N GLN A 171 -16.43 20.69 3.92
CA GLN A 171 -16.69 22.10 3.64
C GLN A 171 -16.49 22.46 2.16
N ALA A 172 -15.46 21.90 1.51
CA ALA A 172 -15.23 22.10 0.08
C ALA A 172 -16.35 21.49 -0.78
N VAL A 173 -16.86 20.32 -0.37
CA VAL A 173 -17.98 19.63 -1.03
C VAL A 173 -19.30 20.36 -0.82
N GLU A 174 -19.60 20.81 0.40
CA GLU A 174 -20.80 21.58 0.73
C GLU A 174 -20.87 22.90 -0.06
N ALA A 175 -19.72 23.57 -0.22
CA ALA A 175 -19.61 24.80 -1.00
C ALA A 175 -19.86 24.61 -2.51
N ALA A 176 -19.74 23.39 -3.03
CA ALA A 176 -19.87 23.07 -4.46
C ALA A 176 -21.33 22.89 -4.95
N THR A 177 -22.32 23.20 -4.11
CA THR A 177 -23.78 23.26 -4.39
C THR A 177 -24.30 22.40 -5.56
N GLY A 178 -24.39 21.08 -5.38
CA GLY A 178 -25.25 20.19 -6.19
C GLY A 178 -24.96 20.02 -7.69
N ASP A 179 -23.90 20.64 -8.21
CA ASP A 179 -23.44 20.46 -9.59
C ASP A 179 -22.23 19.51 -9.60
N ILE A 180 -22.27 18.50 -10.49
CA ILE A 180 -21.21 17.49 -10.62
C ILE A 180 -19.88 18.12 -11.08
N GLU A 181 -19.94 19.19 -11.89
CA GLU A 181 -18.74 19.90 -12.36
C GLU A 181 -18.11 20.72 -11.23
N ALA A 182 -18.93 21.44 -10.46
CA ALA A 182 -18.48 22.14 -9.26
C ALA A 182 -17.90 21.17 -8.21
N LEU A 183 -18.55 20.02 -7.99
CA LEU A 183 -18.06 18.98 -7.07
C LEU A 183 -16.71 18.43 -7.55
N GLY A 184 -16.59 18.08 -8.85
CA GLY A 184 -15.34 17.65 -9.44
C GLY A 184 -14.23 18.70 -9.31
N THR A 185 -14.57 19.97 -9.47
CA THR A 185 -13.64 21.09 -9.28
C THR A 185 -13.14 21.16 -7.85
N ALA A 186 -14.04 21.14 -6.86
CA ALA A 186 -13.69 21.17 -5.44
C ALA A 186 -12.78 20.00 -5.06
N LEU A 187 -13.15 18.77 -5.44
CA LEU A 187 -12.36 17.56 -5.18
C LEU A 187 -10.98 17.61 -5.83
N SER A 188 -10.84 18.23 -7.01
CA SER A 188 -9.56 18.37 -7.70
C SER A 188 -8.56 19.29 -6.99
N THR A 189 -9.02 20.14 -6.05
CA THR A 189 -8.17 21.02 -5.24
C THR A 189 -7.59 20.35 -4.00
N LEU A 190 -8.14 19.20 -3.61
CA LEU A 190 -7.65 18.43 -2.47
C LEU A 190 -6.30 17.80 -2.83
N ASN A 191 -5.27 18.15 -2.07
CA ASN A 191 -3.94 17.57 -2.18
C ASN A 191 -3.80 16.50 -1.11
N GLY A 192 -3.77 15.23 -1.48
CA GLY A 192 -3.68 14.16 -0.49
C GLY A 192 -3.83 12.76 -1.02
N GLU A 193 -4.06 11.86 -0.07
CA GLU A 193 -4.29 10.43 -0.25
C GLU A 193 -5.69 10.12 0.24
N PHE A 194 -6.69 10.03 -0.66
CA PHE A 194 -8.07 9.93 -0.21
C PHE A 194 -8.99 9.12 -1.13
N ALA A 195 -10.03 8.58 -0.50
CA ALA A 195 -11.23 8.04 -1.11
C ALA A 195 -12.44 8.61 -0.35
N PHE A 196 -13.55 8.86 -1.03
CA PHE A 196 -14.75 9.41 -0.39
C PHE A 196 -16.03 8.82 -0.95
N VAL A 197 -17.09 8.94 -0.16
CA VAL A 197 -18.47 8.71 -0.56
C VAL A 197 -19.34 9.84 -0.02
N LEU A 198 -20.11 10.48 -0.90
CA LEU A 198 -21.03 11.56 -0.60
C LEU A 198 -22.44 11.14 -1.00
N THR A 199 -23.34 11.07 -0.04
CA THR A 199 -24.75 10.84 -0.27
C THR A 199 -25.48 12.17 -0.31
N ASP A 200 -26.07 12.55 -1.45
CA ASP A 200 -26.96 13.71 -1.58
C ASP A 200 -28.42 13.26 -1.45
N LYS A 201 -29.00 13.48 -0.27
CA LYS A 201 -30.39 13.07 0.05
C LYS A 201 -31.42 13.79 -0.80
N SER A 202 -31.16 15.05 -1.17
CA SER A 202 -32.08 15.86 -1.97
C SER A 202 -32.05 15.46 -3.44
N ALA A 203 -30.86 15.23 -4.00
CA ALA A 203 -30.67 14.80 -5.38
C ALA A 203 -30.82 13.28 -5.57
N LYS A 204 -31.02 12.52 -4.49
CA LYS A 204 -31.09 11.06 -4.47
C LYS A 204 -29.93 10.39 -5.23
N THR A 205 -28.74 10.96 -5.07
CA THR A 205 -27.54 10.53 -5.80
C THR A 205 -26.42 10.22 -4.81
N VAL A 206 -25.70 9.12 -5.06
CA VAL A 206 -24.47 8.80 -4.33
C VAL A 206 -23.28 9.11 -5.24
N PHE A 207 -22.45 10.05 -4.80
CA PHE A 207 -21.19 10.39 -5.44
C PHE A 207 -20.03 9.69 -4.74
N PHE A 208 -19.04 9.22 -5.48
CA PHE A 208 -17.85 8.60 -4.90
C PHE A 208 -16.65 8.71 -5.84
N GLY A 209 -15.46 8.60 -5.28
CA GLY A 209 -14.23 8.76 -6.05
C GLY A 209 -12.99 8.71 -5.16
N LYS A 210 -11.83 8.89 -5.81
CA LYS A 210 -10.51 8.85 -5.16
C LYS A 210 -9.64 10.02 -5.59
N ASP A 211 -8.48 10.17 -4.95
CA ASP A 211 -7.44 11.10 -5.36
C ASP A 211 -6.93 10.84 -6.80
N HIS A 212 -6.11 11.76 -7.32
CA HIS A 212 -5.60 11.75 -8.70
C HIS A 212 -4.71 10.54 -9.07
N ILE A 213 -4.17 9.81 -8.09
CA ILE A 213 -3.36 8.61 -8.31
C ILE A 213 -4.09 7.35 -7.84
N GLY A 214 -5.01 7.47 -6.88
CA GLY A 214 -5.78 6.35 -6.34
C GLY A 214 -5.06 5.62 -5.22
N LYS A 215 -4.50 6.39 -4.28
CA LYS A 215 -3.64 5.91 -3.18
C LYS A 215 -4.41 5.18 -2.07
N ARG A 216 -5.71 5.47 -1.92
CA ARG A 216 -6.61 4.73 -1.01
C ARG A 216 -7.47 3.76 -1.81
N SER A 217 -7.75 2.57 -1.26
CA SER A 217 -8.66 1.65 -1.96
C SER A 217 -10.11 2.11 -1.90
N LEU A 218 -10.82 1.96 -3.03
CA LEU A 218 -12.26 2.13 -3.11
C LEU A 218 -12.80 1.23 -4.22
N LEU A 219 -13.59 0.23 -3.81
CA LEU A 219 -14.27 -0.71 -4.67
C LEU A 219 -15.74 -0.36 -4.79
N TYR A 220 -16.36 -0.73 -5.90
CA TYR A 220 -17.80 -0.71 -6.04
C TYR A 220 -18.35 -1.94 -6.77
N SER A 221 -19.64 -2.17 -6.60
CA SER A 221 -20.43 -3.14 -7.36
C SER A 221 -21.83 -2.59 -7.60
N THR A 222 -22.39 -2.83 -8.77
CA THR A 222 -23.78 -2.49 -9.11
C THR A 222 -24.63 -3.74 -9.35
N ALA A 223 -24.19 -4.90 -8.87
CA ALA A 223 -24.84 -6.19 -9.17
C ALA A 223 -26.22 -6.33 -8.53
N ASN A 224 -26.42 -5.75 -7.34
CA ASN A 224 -27.65 -5.82 -6.54
C ASN A 224 -27.92 -4.44 -5.92
N GLY A 225 -28.08 -3.42 -6.76
CA GLY A 225 -27.96 -2.02 -6.33
C GLY A 225 -26.49 -1.63 -6.13
N LEU A 226 -26.26 -0.44 -5.59
CA LEU A 226 -24.91 0.08 -5.37
C LEU A 226 -24.35 -0.41 -4.02
N ALA A 227 -23.16 -1.03 -4.07
CA ALA A 227 -22.28 -1.18 -2.93
C ALA A 227 -20.96 -0.46 -3.22
N VAL A 228 -20.46 0.34 -2.28
CA VAL A 228 -19.16 1.02 -2.35
C VAL A 228 -18.41 0.75 -1.06
N GLY A 229 -17.13 0.42 -1.11
CA GLY A 229 -16.33 0.31 0.10
C GLY A 229 -14.84 0.19 -0.10
N SER A 230 -14.06 0.52 0.94
CA SER A 230 -12.60 0.38 0.90
C SER A 230 -12.13 -1.08 0.83
N VAL A 231 -13.00 -2.02 1.23
CA VAL A 231 -12.87 -3.46 1.00
C VAL A 231 -14.28 -4.03 0.85
N LEU A 232 -14.45 -5.02 -0.03
CA LEU A 232 -15.72 -5.69 -0.32
C LEU A 232 -15.48 -7.20 -0.43
N SER A 233 -14.81 -7.77 0.58
CA SER A 233 -14.24 -9.14 0.59
C SER A 233 -15.24 -10.26 0.26
N HIS A 234 -16.55 -10.05 0.46
CA HIS A 234 -17.58 -11.07 0.22
C HIS A 234 -18.20 -11.03 -1.18
N LEU A 235 -17.97 -9.97 -1.94
CA LEU A 235 -18.49 -9.94 -3.31
C LEU A 235 -17.59 -10.79 -4.23
N PRO A 236 -18.20 -11.51 -5.21
CA PRO A 236 -17.43 -12.24 -6.21
C PRO A 236 -16.50 -11.30 -6.97
N GLU A 237 -15.31 -11.80 -7.32
CA GLU A 237 -14.27 -11.03 -8.03
C GLU A 237 -14.80 -10.42 -9.33
N ASP A 238 -15.62 -11.15 -10.10
CA ASP A 238 -16.21 -10.69 -11.36
C ASP A 238 -17.27 -9.58 -11.19
N LYS A 239 -17.62 -9.26 -9.95
CA LYS A 239 -18.57 -8.19 -9.58
C LYS A 239 -17.90 -6.98 -8.94
N LEU A 240 -16.60 -7.03 -8.69
CA LEU A 240 -15.85 -5.98 -8.02
C LEU A 240 -15.10 -5.12 -9.02
N VAL A 241 -15.28 -3.81 -8.91
CA VAL A 241 -14.57 -2.82 -9.73
C VAL A 241 -13.82 -1.86 -8.82
N GLU A 242 -12.51 -1.72 -9.03
CA GLU A 242 -11.72 -0.67 -8.39
C GLU A 242 -12.01 0.68 -9.07
N CYS A 243 -12.32 1.71 -8.28
CA CYS A 243 -12.60 3.03 -8.86
C CYS A 243 -11.34 3.59 -9.53
N GLU A 244 -11.52 4.22 -10.70
CA GLU A 244 -10.46 4.92 -11.43
C GLU A 244 -10.01 6.16 -10.64
N PRO A 245 -8.70 6.47 -10.63
CA PRO A 245 -8.19 7.67 -9.96
C PRO A 245 -8.60 8.93 -10.73
N GLY A 246 -8.81 10.04 -10.01
CA GLY A 246 -9.18 11.30 -10.65
C GLY A 246 -10.55 11.28 -11.37
N VAL A 247 -11.44 10.36 -11.00
CA VAL A 247 -12.78 10.20 -11.59
C VAL A 247 -13.86 10.32 -10.52
N LEU A 248 -14.88 11.13 -10.81
CA LEU A 248 -16.10 11.28 -10.02
C LEU A 248 -17.17 10.34 -10.56
N TYR A 249 -17.62 9.41 -9.73
CA TYR A 249 -18.75 8.53 -10.02
C TYR A 249 -20.02 9.13 -9.42
N ALA A 250 -21.13 9.02 -10.14
CA ALA A 250 -22.45 9.45 -9.67
C ALA A 250 -23.47 8.35 -9.96
N TYR A 251 -24.03 7.77 -8.90
CA TYR A 251 -25.07 6.75 -8.96
C TYR A 251 -26.42 7.37 -8.61
N ASP A 252 -27.29 7.44 -9.62
CA ASP A 252 -28.69 7.81 -9.45
C ASP A 252 -29.45 6.63 -8.84
N VAL A 253 -29.92 6.80 -7.61
CA VAL A 253 -30.57 5.73 -6.84
C VAL A 253 -31.95 5.39 -7.40
N GLU A 254 -32.68 6.35 -7.97
CA GLU A 254 -34.03 6.10 -8.48
C GLU A 254 -33.99 5.35 -9.82
N ASN A 255 -33.05 5.71 -10.68
CA ASN A 255 -32.90 5.13 -12.00
C ASN A 255 -31.88 3.98 -12.05
N GLU A 256 -31.27 3.64 -10.91
CA GLU A 256 -30.20 2.65 -10.74
C GLU A 256 -29.05 2.82 -11.75
N LYS A 257 -28.72 4.07 -12.09
CA LYS A 257 -27.79 4.40 -13.17
C LYS A 257 -26.50 4.98 -12.64
N LEU A 258 -25.39 4.33 -12.99
CA LEU A 258 -24.04 4.85 -12.74
C LEU A 258 -23.55 5.69 -13.92
N SER A 259 -22.98 6.86 -13.61
CA SER A 259 -22.23 7.70 -14.55
C SER A 259 -20.85 8.01 -13.98
N LYS A 260 -19.90 8.32 -14.87
CA LYS A 260 -18.52 8.68 -14.49
C LYS A 260 -18.07 9.93 -15.24
N THR A 261 -17.42 10.84 -14.52
CA THR A 261 -16.90 12.11 -15.05
C THR A 261 -15.49 12.32 -14.50
N PRO A 262 -14.45 12.49 -15.35
CA PRO A 262 -13.12 12.84 -14.87
C PRO A 262 -13.13 14.16 -14.11
N TYR A 263 -12.25 14.31 -13.12
CA TYR A 263 -12.02 15.60 -12.48
C TYR A 263 -11.57 16.64 -13.52
N PRO A 264 -12.02 17.90 -13.43
CA PRO A 264 -11.65 18.95 -14.39
C PRO A 264 -10.15 19.21 -14.45
N LYS A 265 -9.45 19.12 -13.32
CA LYS A 265 -7.99 19.18 -13.25
C LYS A 265 -7.43 17.77 -13.07
N GLN A 266 -6.55 17.36 -13.97
CA GLN A 266 -5.82 16.08 -13.92
C GLN A 266 -4.32 16.36 -13.70
N LEU A 267 -3.59 15.34 -13.25
CA LEU A 267 -2.13 15.41 -13.18
C LEU A 267 -1.51 15.42 -14.58
N ARG A 268 -0.41 16.15 -14.71
CA ARG A 268 0.37 16.18 -15.96
C ARG A 268 1.26 14.95 -16.06
N LEU A 269 0.76 13.92 -16.72
CA LEU A 269 1.43 12.62 -16.88
C LEU A 269 1.82 12.33 -18.33
N ASP A 270 1.73 13.30 -19.23
CA ASP A 270 1.94 13.07 -20.67
C ASP A 270 3.30 12.44 -20.95
N ALA A 271 3.32 11.41 -21.81
CA ALA A 271 4.56 10.79 -22.23
C ALA A 271 5.43 11.81 -22.97
N VAL A 272 6.67 11.99 -22.52
CA VAL A 272 7.66 12.84 -23.17
C VAL A 272 8.11 12.16 -24.47
N SER A 273 8.12 12.92 -25.58
CA SER A 273 8.51 12.42 -26.91
C SER A 273 9.45 13.36 -27.66
N GLY A 274 10.18 12.85 -28.64
CA GLY A 274 10.85 13.66 -29.69
C GLY A 274 12.23 14.22 -29.33
N GLU A 275 12.57 15.41 -29.84
CA GLU A 275 13.92 16.02 -29.76
C GLU A 275 14.41 16.32 -28.31
N ALA A 276 13.57 16.09 -27.30
CA ALA A 276 13.93 16.20 -25.88
C ALA A 276 15.11 15.28 -25.47
N PHE A 277 15.44 14.28 -26.29
CA PHE A 277 16.53 13.33 -26.05
C PHE A 277 17.90 13.81 -26.55
N SER A 278 17.97 15.02 -27.12
CA SER A 278 19.21 15.59 -27.68
C SER A 278 20.03 16.43 -26.70
N LYS A 279 19.50 16.72 -25.49
CA LYS A 279 20.22 17.47 -24.46
C LYS A 279 21.25 16.59 -23.76
N GLY A 280 22.43 17.15 -23.47
CA GLY A 280 23.49 16.47 -22.72
C GLY A 280 23.14 16.29 -21.23
N TYR A 281 23.95 15.49 -20.54
CA TYR A 281 23.79 15.17 -19.10
C TYR A 281 24.23 16.29 -18.14
N ASP A 282 24.59 17.47 -18.64
CA ASP A 282 25.13 18.59 -17.86
C ASP A 282 24.15 19.12 -16.79
N GLU A 283 22.84 18.84 -16.94
CA GLU A 283 21.78 19.27 -16.01
C GLU A 283 21.46 18.22 -14.92
N THR A 284 22.13 17.05 -14.90
CA THR A 284 21.76 15.92 -14.01
C THR A 284 21.78 16.31 -12.52
N ALA A 285 22.84 17.00 -12.07
CA ALA A 285 22.95 17.43 -10.68
C ALA A 285 21.79 18.36 -10.26
N PHE A 286 21.38 19.26 -11.16
CA PHE A 286 20.27 20.17 -10.92
C PHE A 286 18.92 19.43 -10.80
N PHE A 287 18.70 18.38 -11.59
CA PHE A 287 17.49 17.55 -11.45
C PHE A 287 17.51 16.70 -10.18
N VAL A 288 18.69 16.21 -9.77
CA VAL A 288 18.86 15.49 -8.50
C VAL A 288 18.52 16.40 -7.31
N ASP A 289 19.02 17.63 -7.28
CA ASP A 289 18.73 18.59 -6.20
C ASP A 289 17.23 18.94 -6.11
N GLN A 290 16.58 19.15 -7.26
CA GLN A 290 15.14 19.38 -7.31
C GLN A 290 14.35 18.16 -6.83
N LEU A 291 14.72 16.96 -7.29
CA LEU A 291 14.07 15.74 -6.85
C LEU A 291 14.19 15.53 -5.35
N HIS A 292 15.40 15.69 -4.82
CA HIS A 292 15.67 15.63 -3.39
C HIS A 292 14.77 16.61 -2.63
N SER A 293 14.66 17.85 -3.11
CA SER A 293 13.80 18.87 -2.50
C SER A 293 12.31 18.48 -2.52
N HIS A 294 11.81 17.99 -3.65
CA HIS A 294 10.43 17.53 -3.79
C HIS A 294 10.12 16.34 -2.88
N LEU A 295 10.98 15.30 -2.87
CA LEU A 295 10.79 14.12 -2.03
C LEU A 295 10.93 14.44 -0.54
N LYS A 296 11.89 15.30 -0.17
CA LYS A 296 12.06 15.73 1.22
C LYS A 296 10.84 16.48 1.73
N ASN A 297 10.28 17.37 0.90
CA ASN A 297 9.02 18.05 1.22
C ASN A 297 7.83 17.09 1.27
N ALA A 298 7.73 16.15 0.33
CA ALA A 298 6.69 15.12 0.32
C ALA A 298 6.73 14.27 1.60
N CYS A 299 7.92 13.94 2.10
CA CYS A 299 8.09 13.30 3.41
C CYS A 299 7.69 14.23 4.55
N LEU A 300 8.11 15.50 4.52
CA LEU A 300 7.87 16.46 5.60
C LEU A 300 6.39 16.73 5.83
N VAL A 301 5.63 17.02 4.76
CA VAL A 301 4.18 17.29 4.88
C VAL A 301 3.43 16.07 5.40
N ARG A 302 3.89 14.87 5.05
CA ARG A 302 3.37 13.62 5.62
C ARG A 302 3.74 13.52 7.09
N GLN A 303 4.99 13.68 7.49
CA GLN A 303 5.39 13.58 8.90
C GLN A 303 4.61 14.56 9.81
N LYS A 304 4.39 15.79 9.33
CA LYS A 304 3.70 16.85 10.07
C LYS A 304 2.24 16.52 10.40
N THR A 305 1.59 15.61 9.70
CA THR A 305 0.18 15.30 9.94
C THR A 305 -0.04 14.08 10.83
N VAL A 306 1.00 13.58 11.50
CA VAL A 306 0.93 12.40 12.36
C VAL A 306 0.67 12.81 13.81
N HIS A 307 -0.60 12.90 14.17
CA HIS A 307 -1.08 13.24 15.52
C HIS A 307 -2.09 12.20 16.03
N PRO A 308 -1.63 10.97 16.33
CA PRO A 308 -2.51 9.88 16.75
C PRO A 308 -3.24 10.20 18.06
N LEU A 309 -4.42 9.62 18.26
CA LEU A 309 -5.25 9.82 19.46
C LEU A 309 -4.52 9.52 20.77
N HIS A 310 -3.64 8.52 20.74
CA HIS A 310 -2.80 8.14 21.87
C HIS A 310 -1.34 8.32 21.48
N ALA A 311 -0.57 8.98 22.33
CA ALA A 311 0.87 9.15 22.13
C ALA A 311 1.55 7.77 22.03
N THR A 312 2.36 7.58 21.01
CA THR A 312 3.11 6.34 20.77
C THR A 312 4.61 6.59 20.99
N GLN A 313 5.34 5.54 21.39
CA GLN A 313 6.80 5.61 21.51
C GLN A 313 7.50 5.85 20.16
N THR A 314 6.86 5.41 19.06
CA THR A 314 7.33 5.59 17.69
C THR A 314 6.19 6.26 16.91
N GLN A 315 6.46 7.43 16.33
CA GLN A 315 5.45 8.17 15.56
C GLN A 315 5.22 7.54 14.19
N VAL A 316 6.30 7.17 13.49
CA VAL A 316 6.26 6.64 12.12
C VAL A 316 7.17 5.44 11.96
N ALA A 317 6.84 4.58 11.00
CA ALA A 317 7.70 3.49 10.58
C ALA A 317 7.88 3.51 9.05
N VAL A 318 8.94 2.86 8.57
CA VAL A 318 9.23 2.68 7.13
C VAL A 318 9.15 1.20 6.82
N LEU A 319 8.43 0.82 5.77
CA LEU A 319 8.49 -0.53 5.21
C LEU A 319 9.82 -0.70 4.50
N PHE A 320 10.66 -1.59 5.03
CA PHE A 320 12.10 -1.56 4.79
C PHE A 320 12.62 -2.92 4.33
N SER A 321 12.68 -3.14 3.01
CA SER A 321 13.30 -4.33 2.41
C SER A 321 14.84 -4.22 2.34
N GLY A 322 15.39 -3.03 2.62
CA GLY A 322 16.77 -2.70 2.26
C GLY A 322 16.93 -2.35 0.78
N GLY A 323 15.84 -2.16 0.04
CA GLY A 323 15.90 -1.56 -1.29
C GLY A 323 16.30 -0.09 -1.24
N LEU A 324 16.69 0.43 -2.40
CA LEU A 324 17.10 1.82 -2.57
C LEU A 324 16.01 2.80 -2.14
N ASP A 325 14.77 2.58 -2.59
CA ASP A 325 13.64 3.50 -2.41
C ASP A 325 13.31 3.70 -0.93
N CYS A 326 13.17 2.60 -0.19
CA CYS A 326 12.86 2.68 1.24
C CYS A 326 14.01 3.28 2.07
N THR A 327 15.25 3.14 1.60
CA THR A 327 16.44 3.70 2.26
C THR A 327 16.54 5.21 2.05
N VAL A 328 16.28 5.69 0.84
CA VAL A 328 16.18 7.13 0.55
C VAL A 328 15.09 7.75 1.41
N LEU A 329 13.89 7.15 1.46
CA LEU A 329 12.81 7.66 2.31
C LEU A 329 13.19 7.67 3.80
N ALA A 330 13.77 6.58 4.32
CA ALA A 330 14.22 6.53 5.72
C ALA A 330 15.22 7.64 6.04
N SER A 331 16.16 7.92 5.14
CA SER A 331 17.11 9.03 5.28
C SER A 331 16.42 10.40 5.27
N LEU A 332 15.55 10.67 4.31
CA LEU A 332 14.87 11.97 4.19
C LEU A 332 13.95 12.26 5.38
N ILE A 333 13.24 11.22 5.85
CA ILE A 333 12.41 11.28 7.06
C ILE A 333 13.28 11.61 8.28
N ALA A 334 14.45 10.97 8.42
CA ALA A 334 15.38 11.25 9.51
C ALA A 334 15.94 12.67 9.45
N GLU A 335 16.35 13.17 8.29
CA GLU A 335 16.81 14.56 8.13
C GLU A 335 15.74 15.58 8.51
N ASN A 336 14.48 15.31 8.17
CA ASN A 336 13.36 16.17 8.56
C ASN A 336 13.18 16.17 10.09
N TYR A 337 13.25 15.02 10.76
CA TYR A 337 13.16 14.97 12.22
C TYR A 337 14.36 15.61 12.93
N GLU A 338 15.58 15.41 12.41
CA GLU A 338 16.78 16.06 12.92
C GLU A 338 16.63 17.59 12.89
N SER A 339 16.05 18.14 11.82
CA SER A 339 15.80 19.58 11.71
C SER A 339 14.80 20.13 12.73
N LEU A 340 13.96 19.27 13.33
CA LEU A 340 13.02 19.64 14.40
C LEU A 340 13.68 19.61 15.79
N GLY A 341 14.84 18.94 15.93
CA GLY A 341 15.66 18.93 17.15
C GLY A 341 15.15 18.02 18.30
N GLU A 342 14.02 17.35 18.13
CA GLU A 342 13.50 16.40 19.12
C GLU A 342 14.12 15.00 18.93
N PRO A 343 14.42 14.26 20.01
CA PRO A 343 14.83 12.87 19.91
C PRO A 343 13.73 11.99 19.32
N VAL A 344 14.01 11.35 18.19
CA VAL A 344 13.04 10.49 17.50
C VAL A 344 13.66 9.13 17.22
N LYS A 345 12.89 8.08 17.44
CA LYS A 345 13.22 6.72 17.00
C LYS A 345 12.30 6.33 15.85
N ILE A 346 12.88 5.89 14.73
CA ILE A 346 12.16 5.43 13.54
C ILE A 346 12.24 3.91 13.50
N ASP A 347 11.09 3.24 13.38
CA ASP A 347 11.05 1.79 13.18
C ASP A 347 11.20 1.47 11.67
N LEU A 348 12.15 0.61 11.33
CA LEU A 348 12.32 0.03 10.00
C LEU A 348 11.75 -1.39 10.02
N LEU A 349 10.62 -1.61 9.36
CA LEU A 349 9.89 -2.88 9.39
C LEU A 349 10.33 -3.76 8.21
N THR A 350 10.95 -4.90 8.52
CA THR A 350 11.46 -5.84 7.51
C THR A 350 10.82 -7.21 7.71
N VAL A 351 10.25 -7.79 6.65
CA VAL A 351 9.56 -9.09 6.70
C VAL A 351 10.42 -10.19 6.07
N GLY A 352 10.44 -11.36 6.70
CA GLY A 352 11.16 -12.54 6.21
C GLY A 352 10.30 -13.78 6.35
N PHE A 353 10.28 -14.61 5.31
CA PHE A 353 9.47 -15.83 5.28
C PHE A 353 10.36 -17.06 5.39
N GLU A 354 9.93 -18.02 6.22
CA GLU A 354 10.50 -19.37 6.16
C GLU A 354 10.09 -20.06 4.86
N ASN A 355 11.06 -20.66 4.18
CA ASN A 355 10.79 -21.41 2.96
C ASN A 355 10.93 -22.91 3.24
N PRO A 356 9.83 -23.68 3.36
CA PRO A 356 9.91 -25.11 3.65
C PRO A 356 10.50 -25.92 2.49
N ARG A 357 10.51 -25.38 1.27
CA ARG A 357 11.06 -26.03 0.08
C ARG A 357 12.60 -26.03 0.16
N THR A 358 13.18 -24.83 0.27
CA THR A 358 14.64 -24.66 0.31
C THR A 358 15.24 -24.90 1.70
N GLY A 359 14.42 -24.84 2.75
CA GLY A 359 14.85 -24.88 4.14
C GLY A 359 15.54 -23.60 4.62
N LEU A 360 15.48 -22.53 3.81
CA LEU A 360 16.01 -21.21 4.18
C LEU A 360 15.15 -20.62 5.31
N SER A 361 15.82 -20.20 6.37
CA SER A 361 15.19 -19.42 7.43
C SER A 361 14.92 -17.98 6.97
N ALA A 362 14.01 -17.30 7.66
CA ALA A 362 13.73 -15.88 7.41
C ALA A 362 15.00 -15.00 7.52
N LEU A 363 15.93 -15.37 8.41
CA LEU A 363 17.21 -14.68 8.61
C LEU A 363 18.16 -14.78 7.41
N GLU A 364 18.04 -15.85 6.62
CA GLU A 364 18.93 -16.12 5.50
C GLU A 364 18.45 -15.49 4.18
N SER A 365 17.25 -14.92 4.17
CA SER A 365 16.68 -14.28 2.98
C SER A 365 17.55 -13.11 2.49
N PRO A 366 17.65 -12.90 1.16
CA PRO A 366 18.41 -11.77 0.60
C PRO A 366 17.95 -10.42 1.15
N ASP A 367 16.63 -10.19 1.20
CA ASP A 367 16.04 -8.96 1.71
C ASP A 367 16.39 -8.71 3.18
N ARG A 368 16.43 -9.77 4.01
CA ARG A 368 16.86 -9.63 5.41
C ARG A 368 18.31 -9.15 5.50
N LYS A 369 19.23 -9.79 4.77
CA LYS A 369 20.66 -9.42 4.78
C LYS A 369 20.87 -7.99 4.31
N LEU A 370 20.18 -7.62 3.23
CA LEU A 370 20.24 -6.28 2.67
C LEU A 370 19.65 -5.23 3.63
N SER A 371 18.52 -5.53 4.27
CA SER A 371 17.91 -4.64 5.27
C SER A 371 18.80 -4.44 6.51
N GLU A 372 19.52 -5.46 6.98
CA GLU A 372 20.48 -5.29 8.07
C GLU A 372 21.66 -4.41 7.67
N GLN A 373 22.18 -4.60 6.45
CA GLN A 373 23.27 -3.78 5.92
C GLN A 373 22.87 -2.31 5.78
N LEU A 374 21.72 -2.02 5.16
CA LEU A 374 21.30 -0.63 4.98
C LEU A 374 20.81 0.04 6.27
N TRP A 375 20.25 -0.72 7.21
CA TRP A 375 20.01 -0.20 8.56
C TRP A 375 21.31 0.20 9.25
N PHE A 376 22.38 -0.58 9.09
CA PHE A 376 23.70 -0.22 9.61
C PHE A 376 24.23 1.07 8.99
N GLU A 377 24.17 1.21 7.68
CA GLU A 377 24.63 2.44 6.99
C GLU A 377 23.81 3.67 7.40
N LEU A 378 22.48 3.53 7.53
CA LEU A 378 21.63 4.60 8.07
C LEU A 378 22.03 4.96 9.50
N SER A 379 22.22 3.97 10.37
CA SER A 379 22.63 4.21 11.76
C SER A 379 24.00 4.91 11.82
N LYS A 380 24.93 4.55 10.93
CA LYS A 380 26.23 5.20 10.79
C LYS A 380 26.11 6.66 10.31
N LYS A 381 25.26 6.94 9.32
CA LYS A 381 24.99 8.30 8.82
C LYS A 381 24.45 9.20 9.93
N PHE A 382 23.57 8.69 10.78
CA PHE A 382 22.88 9.45 11.83
C PHE A 382 23.44 9.23 13.25
N LYS A 383 24.66 8.69 13.41
CA LYS A 383 25.23 8.33 14.74
C LYS A 383 25.34 9.48 15.75
N ASN A 384 25.45 10.72 15.27
CA ASN A 384 25.54 11.92 16.10
C ASN A 384 24.27 12.79 16.01
N SER A 385 23.15 12.19 15.61
CA SER A 385 21.87 12.84 15.41
C SER A 385 20.96 12.68 16.63
N THR A 386 19.88 13.47 16.69
CA THR A 386 18.74 13.19 17.59
C THR A 386 17.87 12.04 17.08
N VAL A 387 18.11 11.57 15.85
CA VAL A 387 17.37 10.46 15.23
C VAL A 387 18.12 9.14 15.37
N SER A 388 17.40 8.09 15.74
CA SER A 388 17.92 6.72 15.79
C SER A 388 16.98 5.75 15.07
N PHE A 389 17.53 4.63 14.58
CA PHE A 389 16.76 3.61 13.87
C PHE A 389 16.66 2.31 14.66
N ARG A 390 15.49 1.70 14.65
CA ARG A 390 15.25 0.34 15.15
C ARG A 390 14.85 -0.56 13.99
N LEU A 391 15.61 -1.61 13.73
CA LEU A 391 15.23 -2.61 12.73
C LEU A 391 14.34 -3.66 13.36
N VAL A 392 13.07 -3.71 12.96
CA VAL A 392 12.06 -4.65 13.47
C VAL A 392 11.93 -5.82 12.49
N GLN A 393 12.29 -7.02 12.96
CA GLN A 393 12.33 -8.23 12.15
C GLN A 393 11.05 -9.04 12.32
N VAL A 394 10.18 -8.94 11.32
CA VAL A 394 8.94 -9.72 11.23
C VAL A 394 9.25 -11.04 10.53
N ASP A 395 9.60 -12.05 11.31
CA ASP A 395 9.76 -13.42 10.80
C ASP A 395 8.41 -14.12 10.75
N VAL A 396 8.13 -14.81 9.64
CA VAL A 396 6.87 -15.51 9.38
C VAL A 396 7.16 -16.97 9.10
N SER A 397 6.67 -17.85 9.97
CA SER A 397 6.76 -19.29 9.74
C SER A 397 5.85 -19.75 8.61
N TYR A 398 6.14 -20.92 8.03
CA TYR A 398 5.28 -21.49 6.99
C TYR A 398 3.86 -21.79 7.50
N ALA A 399 3.73 -22.19 8.77
CA ALA A 399 2.43 -22.44 9.39
C ALA A 399 1.61 -21.16 9.54
N GLU A 400 2.22 -20.07 9.99
CA GLU A 400 1.58 -18.75 10.02
C GLU A 400 1.18 -18.31 8.61
N TRP A 401 2.09 -18.40 7.65
CA TRP A 401 1.80 -18.05 6.26
C TRP A 401 0.57 -18.80 5.72
N LEU A 402 0.50 -20.13 5.92
CA LEU A 402 -0.64 -20.95 5.49
C LEU A 402 -1.94 -20.50 6.15
N SER A 403 -1.92 -20.31 7.46
CA SER A 403 -3.12 -19.94 8.23
C SER A 403 -3.69 -18.56 7.83
N HIS A 404 -2.84 -17.63 7.40
CA HIS A 404 -3.27 -16.29 6.99
C HIS A 404 -3.54 -16.16 5.48
N LYS A 405 -3.12 -17.13 4.66
CA LYS A 405 -3.21 -17.09 3.19
C LYS A 405 -4.60 -16.68 2.69
N ASN A 406 -5.64 -17.36 3.17
CA ASN A 406 -7.01 -17.13 2.68
C ASN A 406 -7.55 -15.75 3.08
N ARG A 407 -7.27 -15.31 4.30
CA ARG A 407 -7.61 -13.95 4.74
C ARG A 407 -6.97 -12.91 3.83
N VAL A 408 -5.69 -13.08 3.48
CA VAL A 408 -5.01 -12.14 2.57
C VAL A 408 -5.65 -12.17 1.19
N LEU A 409 -5.95 -13.36 0.63
CA LEU A 409 -6.64 -13.48 -0.65
C LEU A 409 -7.97 -12.73 -0.67
N ASP A 410 -8.76 -12.78 0.41
CA ASP A 410 -10.03 -12.06 0.51
C ASP A 410 -9.84 -10.53 0.60
N LEU A 411 -8.76 -10.08 1.25
CA LEU A 411 -8.44 -8.66 1.39
C LEU A 411 -7.93 -8.04 0.08
N ILE A 412 -7.17 -8.78 -0.72
CA ILE A 412 -6.46 -8.20 -1.88
C ILE A 412 -7.32 -8.07 -3.15
N ARG A 413 -8.48 -8.75 -3.22
CA ARG A 413 -9.42 -8.69 -4.35
C ARG A 413 -9.75 -7.25 -4.78
N PRO A 414 -9.96 -6.97 -6.08
CA PRO A 414 -10.19 -7.94 -7.15
C PRO A 414 -8.93 -8.58 -7.73
N THR A 415 -7.73 -8.08 -7.44
CA THR A 415 -6.50 -8.73 -7.88
C THR A 415 -6.20 -9.95 -7.00
N ALA A 416 -6.00 -11.12 -7.61
CA ALA A 416 -5.81 -12.37 -6.89
C ALA A 416 -4.81 -13.33 -7.56
N THR A 417 -3.87 -12.82 -8.35
CA THR A 417 -2.80 -13.67 -8.92
C THR A 417 -1.82 -14.13 -7.82
N GLU A 418 -1.02 -15.16 -8.11
CA GLU A 418 0.03 -15.60 -7.18
C GLU A 418 1.07 -14.50 -6.90
N MET A 419 1.32 -13.62 -7.87
CA MET A 419 2.19 -12.46 -7.69
C MET A 419 1.55 -11.43 -6.75
N ASP A 420 0.25 -11.16 -6.92
CA ASP A 420 -0.50 -10.28 -6.02
C ASP A 420 -0.50 -10.81 -4.60
N LEU A 421 -0.75 -12.11 -4.42
CA LEU A 421 -0.67 -12.74 -3.10
C LEU A 421 0.74 -12.60 -2.51
N SER A 422 1.79 -12.87 -3.29
CA SER A 422 3.17 -12.84 -2.81
C SER A 422 3.58 -11.44 -2.30
N ILE A 423 3.13 -10.39 -2.97
CA ILE A 423 3.41 -9.01 -2.56
C ILE A 423 2.47 -8.59 -1.43
N GLY A 424 1.17 -8.78 -1.58
CA GLY A 424 0.16 -8.37 -0.61
C GLY A 424 0.34 -9.05 0.76
N ILE A 425 0.76 -10.32 0.79
CA ILE A 425 1.02 -11.03 2.05
C ILE A 425 2.26 -10.48 2.78
N ALA A 426 3.27 -9.99 2.05
CA ALA A 426 4.42 -9.33 2.65
C ALA A 426 4.00 -8.02 3.34
N PHE A 427 3.19 -7.19 2.68
CA PHE A 427 2.62 -5.98 3.28
C PHE A 427 1.71 -6.27 4.48
N TYR A 428 0.86 -7.30 4.36
CA TYR A 428 -0.01 -7.77 5.44
C TYR A 428 0.79 -8.19 6.69
N PHE A 429 1.86 -8.96 6.52
CA PHE A 429 2.68 -9.40 7.65
C PHE A 429 3.56 -8.26 8.19
N ALA A 430 4.13 -7.42 7.33
CA ALA A 430 4.96 -6.29 7.77
C ALA A 430 4.21 -5.29 8.66
N SER A 431 2.89 -5.16 8.48
CA SER A 431 2.03 -4.22 9.23
C SER A 431 1.29 -4.86 10.42
N ARG A 432 1.38 -6.20 10.59
CA ARG A 432 0.61 -6.91 11.61
C ARG A 432 0.98 -6.48 13.04
N PRO A 433 0.02 -6.46 13.98
CA PRO A 433 0.35 -6.37 15.40
C PRO A 433 1.09 -7.64 15.83
N GLY A 434 2.10 -7.49 16.69
CA GLY A 434 2.87 -8.63 17.16
C GLY A 434 4.05 -8.22 18.02
N VAL A 435 4.79 -9.25 18.42
CA VAL A 435 5.95 -9.16 19.31
C VAL A 435 7.14 -9.76 18.55
N PHE A 436 8.08 -8.90 18.16
CA PHE A 436 9.11 -9.21 17.17
C PHE A 436 10.52 -9.10 17.73
N THR A 437 11.49 -9.63 16.99
CA THR A 437 12.90 -9.33 17.24
C THR A 437 13.19 -7.92 16.75
N ALA A 438 13.93 -7.13 17.54
CA ALA A 438 14.36 -5.80 17.14
C ALA A 438 15.86 -5.66 17.33
N LEU A 439 16.53 -4.99 16.39
CA LEU A 439 17.92 -4.59 16.51
C LEU A 439 17.99 -3.08 16.77
N THR A 440 18.88 -2.70 17.66
CA THR A 440 19.15 -1.30 18.01
C THR A 440 20.64 -1.10 18.20
N MET A 441 21.15 0.07 17.80
CA MET A 441 22.53 0.48 18.03
C MET A 441 22.54 1.79 18.81
N GLU A 442 23.22 1.81 19.95
CA GLU A 442 23.54 3.04 20.69
C GLU A 442 24.90 3.56 20.22
N ASP A 443 25.91 2.69 20.23
CA ASP A 443 27.21 2.93 19.61
C ASP A 443 27.31 2.16 18.29
N VAL A 444 27.65 2.87 17.21
CA VAL A 444 27.80 2.27 15.87
C VAL A 444 29.25 1.81 15.67
N PRO A 445 29.51 0.48 15.63
CA PRO A 445 30.86 -0.04 15.42
C PRO A 445 31.27 0.05 13.94
N GLU A 446 32.46 -0.44 13.60
CA GLU A 446 32.81 -0.73 12.21
C GLU A 446 32.09 -1.99 11.69
N TRP A 447 31.79 -2.04 10.40
CA TRP A 447 30.98 -3.11 9.81
C TRP A 447 31.49 -4.54 10.10
N PRO A 448 32.80 -4.86 9.97
CA PRO A 448 33.29 -6.20 10.28
C PRO A 448 33.11 -6.59 11.76
N GLU A 449 33.14 -5.61 12.67
CA GLU A 449 32.90 -5.83 14.09
C GLU A 449 31.42 -6.08 14.37
N PHE A 450 30.53 -5.30 13.74
CA PHE A 450 29.09 -5.55 13.76
C PHE A 450 28.79 -6.99 13.31
N GLN A 451 29.32 -7.42 12.16
CA GLN A 451 29.06 -8.76 11.62
C GLN A 451 29.50 -9.87 12.59
N LYS A 452 30.61 -9.69 13.30
CA LYS A 452 31.11 -10.66 14.27
C LYS A 452 30.26 -10.73 15.55
N ASN A 453 29.69 -9.59 15.96
CA ASN A 453 28.97 -9.43 17.21
C ASN A 453 27.47 -9.13 17.01
N ARG A 454 26.89 -9.49 15.86
CA ARG A 454 25.52 -9.10 15.44
C ARG A 454 24.47 -9.39 16.51
N ASP A 455 24.57 -10.53 17.19
CA ASP A 455 23.61 -10.93 18.22
C ASP A 455 23.63 -10.07 19.48
N SER A 456 24.71 -9.31 19.72
CA SER A 456 24.78 -8.34 20.83
C SER A 456 23.90 -7.11 20.62
N TYR A 457 23.50 -6.83 19.37
CA TYR A 457 22.62 -5.73 18.99
C TYR A 457 21.14 -6.12 18.93
N VAL A 458 20.84 -7.40 19.16
CA VAL A 458 19.47 -7.89 19.29
C VAL A 458 18.95 -7.51 20.68
N SER A 459 17.81 -6.84 20.71
CA SER A 459 17.11 -6.50 21.95
C SER A 459 16.83 -7.76 22.78
N SER A 460 17.16 -7.71 24.06
CA SER A 460 16.91 -8.80 25.02
C SER A 460 15.40 -9.04 25.21
N GLU A 461 14.61 -7.98 25.15
CA GLU A 461 13.15 -8.03 25.14
C GLU A 461 12.62 -7.99 23.71
N LYS A 462 11.56 -8.76 23.47
CA LYS A 462 10.82 -8.66 22.22
C LYS A 462 10.06 -7.33 22.14
N TYR A 463 9.84 -6.85 20.92
CA TYR A 463 9.35 -5.50 20.67
C TYR A 463 8.06 -5.46 19.84
N THR A 464 7.16 -4.53 20.16
CA THR A 464 5.95 -4.24 19.39
C THR A 464 6.04 -2.84 18.81
N SER A 465 5.99 -2.73 17.47
CA SER A 465 5.91 -1.42 16.81
C SER A 465 4.51 -0.82 16.94
N ASN A 466 4.43 0.30 17.64
CA ASN A 466 3.18 1.03 17.84
C ASN A 466 2.91 2.08 16.74
N ALA A 467 3.81 2.24 15.77
CA ALA A 467 3.66 3.20 14.68
C ALA A 467 2.37 2.94 13.89
N LYS A 468 1.47 3.93 13.84
CA LYS A 468 0.21 3.82 13.08
C LYS A 468 0.37 4.19 11.61
N VAL A 469 1.42 4.95 11.29
CA VAL A 469 1.73 5.43 9.94
C VAL A 469 2.98 4.74 9.44
N LEU A 470 2.87 4.12 8.27
CA LEU A 470 3.93 3.41 7.57
C LEU A 470 4.25 4.16 6.27
N PHE A 471 5.53 4.43 6.02
CA PHE A 471 6.00 5.00 4.76
C PHE A 471 6.43 3.88 3.81
N SER A 472 6.06 4.00 2.54
CA SER A 472 6.40 3.04 1.49
C SER A 472 7.18 3.69 0.34
N GLY A 473 8.14 2.94 -0.19
CA GLY A 473 8.86 3.27 -1.42
C GLY A 473 8.06 3.03 -2.71
N LEU A 474 6.84 2.48 -2.62
CA LEU A 474 5.96 2.24 -3.78
C LEU A 474 5.78 3.51 -4.63
N GLY A 475 5.82 3.32 -5.95
CA GLY A 475 5.78 4.40 -6.94
C GLY A 475 7.15 4.74 -7.53
N ALA A 476 8.24 4.42 -6.84
CA ALA A 476 9.59 4.69 -7.35
C ALA A 476 9.85 3.93 -8.67
N ASP A 477 9.67 2.61 -8.68
CA ASP A 477 9.93 1.79 -9.87
C ASP A 477 9.12 2.23 -11.09
N GLU A 478 7.85 2.59 -10.91
CA GLU A 478 6.97 3.10 -11.96
C GLU A 478 7.41 4.46 -12.52
N LEU A 479 7.99 5.33 -11.68
CA LEU A 479 8.38 6.68 -12.06
C LEU A 479 9.81 6.76 -12.63
N TYR A 480 10.73 5.94 -12.11
CA TYR A 480 12.17 5.94 -12.47
C TYR A 480 12.55 4.84 -13.44
N GLY A 481 11.69 3.86 -13.68
CA GLY A 481 12.02 2.74 -14.53
C GLY A 481 12.81 1.63 -13.83
N GLY A 482 12.50 1.32 -12.58
CA GLY A 482 13.24 0.34 -11.77
C GLY A 482 12.97 -1.14 -12.10
N TYR A 483 11.93 -1.46 -12.89
CA TYR A 483 11.70 -2.83 -13.35
C TYR A 483 12.69 -3.27 -14.43
N SER A 484 13.15 -4.53 -14.37
CA SER A 484 14.09 -5.10 -15.35
C SER A 484 13.60 -5.04 -16.80
N ARG A 485 12.28 -5.01 -17.02
CA ARG A 485 11.69 -4.84 -18.36
C ARG A 485 11.94 -3.46 -18.97
N HIS A 486 12.21 -2.44 -18.14
CA HIS A 486 12.56 -1.10 -18.62
C HIS A 486 13.97 -1.07 -19.19
N GLU A 487 14.90 -1.77 -18.54
CA GLU A 487 16.25 -1.99 -19.08
C GLU A 487 16.19 -2.83 -20.37
N ALA A 488 15.36 -3.87 -20.38
CA ALA A 488 15.21 -4.79 -21.52
C ALA A 488 14.73 -4.12 -22.82
N VAL A 489 14.13 -2.92 -22.75
CA VAL A 489 13.79 -2.10 -23.93
C VAL A 489 15.04 -1.89 -24.82
N PHE A 490 16.22 -1.81 -24.22
CA PHE A 490 17.48 -1.54 -24.91
C PHE A 490 18.24 -2.80 -25.36
N ASP A 491 17.77 -4.02 -25.09
CA ASP A 491 18.45 -5.28 -25.42
C ASP A 491 18.70 -5.46 -26.94
N SER A 492 17.83 -4.87 -27.74
CA SER A 492 17.91 -4.92 -29.20
C SER A 492 18.94 -3.95 -29.79
N LEU A 493 19.40 -2.98 -28.99
CA LEU A 493 20.31 -1.92 -29.43
C LEU A 493 21.68 -2.50 -29.84
N ARG A 494 22.38 -1.81 -30.74
CA ARG A 494 23.73 -2.16 -31.20
C ARG A 494 24.63 -0.92 -31.15
N GLU A 495 25.94 -1.11 -30.99
CA GLU A 495 26.91 -0.02 -30.73
C GLU A 495 26.87 1.11 -31.78
N ASN A 496 26.50 0.80 -33.02
CA ASN A 496 26.38 1.76 -34.13
C ASN A 496 24.93 2.07 -34.52
N ALA A 497 23.98 1.93 -33.58
CA ALA A 497 22.58 2.27 -33.84
C ALA A 497 22.44 3.76 -34.17
N ALA A 498 21.58 4.06 -35.13
CA ALA A 498 21.30 5.44 -35.52
C ALA A 498 20.57 6.19 -34.37
N PRO A 499 20.78 7.50 -34.19
CA PRO A 499 20.10 8.28 -33.15
C PRO A 499 18.58 8.12 -33.14
N GLU A 500 17.97 7.97 -34.31
CA GLU A 500 16.53 7.76 -34.47
C GLU A 500 16.07 6.44 -33.84
N THR A 501 16.90 5.38 -33.92
CA THR A 501 16.63 4.11 -33.25
C THR A 501 16.68 4.26 -31.74
N VAL A 502 17.67 4.99 -31.22
CA VAL A 502 17.79 5.27 -29.78
C VAL A 502 16.59 6.08 -29.28
N HIS A 503 16.19 7.13 -30.01
CA HIS A 503 15.03 7.94 -29.67
C HIS A 503 13.73 7.13 -29.64
N ALA A 504 13.53 6.22 -30.61
CA ALA A 504 12.36 5.35 -30.64
C ALA A 504 12.28 4.42 -29.42
N LEU A 505 13.41 3.93 -28.91
CA LEU A 505 13.46 3.12 -27.69
C LEU A 505 13.15 3.96 -26.44
N TYR A 506 13.63 5.20 -26.37
CA TYR A 506 13.24 6.10 -25.28
C TYR A 506 11.75 6.49 -25.33
N ASP A 507 11.17 6.64 -26.52
CA ASP A 507 9.72 6.81 -26.68
C ASP A 507 8.94 5.58 -26.18
N GLU A 508 9.46 4.37 -26.42
CA GLU A 508 8.90 3.12 -25.87
C GLU A 508 8.98 3.09 -24.34
N LEU A 509 10.14 3.42 -23.76
CA LEU A 509 10.30 3.55 -22.32
C LEU A 509 9.34 4.60 -21.74
N SER A 510 9.23 5.77 -22.36
CA SER A 510 8.31 6.85 -21.96
C SER A 510 6.86 6.36 -21.85
N LYS A 511 6.39 5.62 -22.88
CA LYS A 511 5.06 5.01 -22.89
C LYS A 511 4.90 3.93 -21.83
N SER A 512 5.94 3.13 -21.58
CA SER A 512 5.94 2.12 -20.52
C SER A 512 5.78 2.77 -19.14
N LEU A 513 6.59 3.78 -18.81
CA LEU A 513 6.52 4.48 -17.52
C LEU A 513 5.16 5.17 -17.33
N HIS A 514 4.63 5.80 -18.39
CA HIS A 514 3.29 6.38 -18.37
C HIS A 514 2.20 5.31 -18.10
N HIS A 515 2.28 4.17 -18.77
CA HIS A 515 1.36 3.06 -18.54
C HIS A 515 1.41 2.57 -17.08
N ASP A 516 2.61 2.45 -16.52
CA ASP A 516 2.80 1.93 -15.18
C ASP A 516 2.22 2.86 -14.11
N ILE A 517 2.51 4.16 -14.18
CA ILE A 517 1.98 5.13 -13.23
C ILE A 517 0.45 5.30 -13.35
N THR A 518 -0.12 5.14 -14.55
CA THR A 518 -1.58 5.23 -14.76
C THR A 518 -2.32 3.95 -14.33
N ALA A 519 -1.64 2.80 -14.30
CA ALA A 519 -2.19 1.52 -13.85
C ALA A 519 -1.89 1.19 -12.37
N ILE A 520 -1.00 1.94 -11.70
CA ILE A 520 -0.53 1.63 -10.33
C ILE A 520 -1.66 1.47 -9.31
N TYR A 521 -2.77 2.21 -9.47
CA TYR A 521 -3.90 2.18 -8.54
C TYR A 521 -4.56 0.80 -8.45
N ASN A 522 -4.67 0.08 -9.56
CA ASN A 522 -5.33 -1.22 -9.63
C ASN A 522 -4.36 -2.39 -9.48
N ARG A 523 -3.07 -2.22 -9.81
CA ARG A 523 -2.05 -3.27 -9.69
C ARG A 523 -1.39 -3.33 -8.31
N ASN A 524 -1.21 -2.18 -7.66
CA ASN A 524 -0.44 -2.07 -6.43
C ASN A 524 -1.26 -1.43 -5.31
N LEU A 525 -1.68 -0.18 -5.48
CA LEU A 525 -2.15 0.65 -4.35
C LEU A 525 -3.40 0.09 -3.68
N GLY A 526 -4.41 -0.32 -4.45
CA GLY A 526 -5.63 -0.91 -3.90
C GLY A 526 -5.36 -2.18 -3.07
N ARG A 527 -4.53 -3.08 -3.60
CA ARG A 527 -4.10 -4.32 -2.91
C ARG A 527 -3.39 -4.01 -1.60
N ASP A 528 -2.36 -3.17 -1.69
CA ASP A 528 -1.44 -2.92 -0.57
C ASP A 528 -2.13 -2.12 0.55
N ASP A 529 -2.97 -1.15 0.19
CA ASP A 529 -3.79 -0.39 1.14
C ASP A 529 -4.78 -1.30 1.88
N ARG A 530 -5.45 -2.24 1.19
CA ARG A 530 -6.34 -3.22 1.84
C ARG A 530 -5.61 -4.16 2.78
N ALA A 531 -4.45 -4.68 2.37
CA ALA A 531 -3.64 -5.58 3.18
C ALA A 531 -3.18 -4.91 4.49
N ILE A 532 -2.61 -3.71 4.41
CA ILE A 532 -2.05 -2.98 5.57
C ILE A 532 -3.14 -2.44 6.48
N SER A 533 -4.16 -1.81 5.89
CA SER A 533 -5.23 -1.19 6.68
C SER A 533 -6.02 -2.23 7.46
N SER A 534 -6.00 -3.51 7.06
CA SER A 534 -6.63 -4.59 7.85
C SER A 534 -6.07 -4.76 9.27
N TRP A 535 -4.99 -4.06 9.61
CA TRP A 535 -4.37 -3.99 10.92
C TRP A 535 -4.45 -2.61 11.60
N GLY A 536 -5.28 -1.70 11.09
CA GLY A 536 -5.43 -0.35 11.65
C GLY A 536 -4.16 0.48 11.53
N LYS A 537 -3.52 0.41 10.35
CA LYS A 537 -2.31 1.12 9.97
C LYS A 537 -2.57 1.89 8.67
N GLU A 538 -1.99 3.08 8.54
CA GLU A 538 -2.05 3.91 7.35
C GLU A 538 -0.75 3.84 6.55
N LEU A 539 -0.85 3.61 5.24
CA LEU A 539 0.28 3.69 4.32
C LEU A 539 0.39 5.10 3.72
N ARG A 540 1.62 5.64 3.61
CA ARG A 540 1.89 6.93 2.97
C ARG A 540 2.94 6.80 1.87
N TYR A 541 2.75 7.57 0.80
CA TYR A 541 3.48 7.38 -0.46
C TYR A 541 4.18 8.67 -0.93
N PRO A 542 5.36 9.02 -0.40
CA PRO A 542 6.08 10.23 -0.81
C PRO A 542 6.43 10.29 -2.30
N TYR A 543 6.77 9.14 -2.92
CA TYR A 543 7.03 9.08 -4.37
C TYR A 543 5.80 9.40 -5.21
N LEU A 544 4.59 9.17 -4.68
CA LEU A 544 3.32 9.45 -5.35
C LEU A 544 2.70 10.79 -4.94
N ASP A 545 3.52 11.67 -4.37
CA ASP A 545 3.18 13.08 -4.20
C ASP A 545 3.02 13.76 -5.56
N SER A 546 2.00 14.59 -5.72
CA SER A 546 1.71 15.23 -7.01
C SER A 546 2.89 16.04 -7.54
N ALA A 547 3.64 16.72 -6.68
CA ALA A 547 4.81 17.50 -7.13
C ALA A 547 5.96 16.58 -7.61
N VAL A 548 6.18 15.45 -6.94
CA VAL A 548 7.19 14.46 -7.33
C VAL A 548 6.79 13.80 -8.65
N VAL A 549 5.55 13.37 -8.77
CA VAL A 549 5.02 12.71 -9.97
C VAL A 549 5.06 13.65 -11.17
N GLU A 550 4.56 14.88 -11.05
CA GLU A 550 4.56 15.85 -12.16
C GLU A 550 5.99 16.24 -12.57
N PHE A 551 6.89 16.43 -11.59
CA PHE A 551 8.30 16.69 -11.88
C PHE A 551 8.92 15.54 -12.68
N LEU A 552 8.80 14.30 -12.19
CA LEU A 552 9.38 13.14 -12.86
C LEU A 552 8.73 12.83 -14.21
N ALA A 553 7.41 13.01 -14.34
CA ALA A 553 6.71 12.85 -15.61
C ALA A 553 7.19 13.88 -16.66
N SER A 554 7.62 15.06 -16.22
CA SER A 554 8.18 16.09 -17.11
C SER A 554 9.61 15.82 -17.58
N LEU A 555 10.35 14.96 -16.89
CA LEU A 555 11.73 14.62 -17.25
C LEU A 555 11.78 13.63 -18.41
N ALA A 556 12.71 13.88 -19.34
CA ALA A 556 12.98 12.95 -20.42
C ALA A 556 13.49 11.59 -19.87
N PRO A 557 13.11 10.44 -20.46
CA PRO A 557 13.40 9.12 -19.89
C PRO A 557 14.89 8.78 -19.77
N HIS A 558 15.77 9.41 -20.56
CA HIS A 558 17.22 9.20 -20.47
C HIS A 558 17.84 9.74 -19.17
N TYR A 559 17.15 10.64 -18.45
CA TYR A 559 17.53 11.03 -17.09
C TYR A 559 17.06 10.03 -16.03
N LYS A 560 16.40 8.95 -16.41
CA LYS A 560 15.85 7.94 -15.48
C LYS A 560 16.55 6.61 -15.67
N VAL A 561 16.56 6.12 -16.91
CA VAL A 561 17.24 4.89 -17.31
C VAL A 561 18.30 5.27 -18.34
N GLN A 562 19.56 5.02 -18.00
CA GLN A 562 20.68 5.22 -18.91
C GLN A 562 21.11 3.87 -19.47
N PHE A 563 21.20 3.77 -20.79
CA PHE A 563 21.91 2.67 -21.43
C PHE A 563 23.36 3.10 -21.70
N GLY A 564 24.31 2.20 -21.45
CA GLY A 564 25.72 2.40 -21.72
C GLY A 564 26.35 1.11 -22.21
N TRP A 565 27.29 1.20 -23.16
CA TRP A 565 28.08 0.05 -23.62
C TRP A 565 29.17 -0.37 -22.61
N THR A 566 29.28 0.38 -21.51
CA THR A 566 30.06 0.08 -20.31
C THR A 566 29.13 0.03 -19.10
N THR A 567 29.48 -0.79 -18.11
CA THR A 567 28.66 -1.08 -16.90
C THR A 567 28.01 0.18 -16.29
N PRO A 568 26.72 0.14 -15.91
CA PRO A 568 25.96 1.32 -15.53
C PRO A 568 26.30 1.78 -14.11
N ASN A 569 26.36 3.10 -13.91
CA ASN A 569 25.95 3.71 -12.66
C ASN A 569 24.63 4.44 -12.97
N SER A 570 23.53 4.07 -12.33
CA SER A 570 22.23 4.74 -12.54
C SER A 570 22.16 6.07 -11.77
N ILE A 571 21.28 6.98 -12.16
CA ILE A 571 21.08 8.29 -11.50
C ILE A 571 20.60 8.15 -10.05
N LEU A 572 20.04 7.02 -9.64
CA LEU A 572 19.67 6.79 -8.24
C LEU A 572 20.88 6.41 -7.37
N GLU A 573 21.94 5.84 -7.95
CA GLU A 573 23.18 5.53 -7.22
C GLU A 573 24.02 6.77 -6.94
N SER A 574 23.85 7.85 -7.71
CA SER A 574 24.56 9.12 -7.49
C SER A 574 23.94 10.01 -6.40
N ILE A 575 22.80 9.60 -5.81
CA ILE A 575 22.15 10.28 -4.68
C ILE A 575 22.76 9.85 -3.33
N PHE A 576 23.52 8.75 -3.29
CA PHE A 576 24.18 8.24 -2.08
C PHE A 576 25.58 8.80 -1.84
#